data_AF-A0A950CTJ8-F1
#
_entry.id   AF-A0A950CTJ8-F1
#
_cell.length_a   1.000
_cell.length_b   1.000
_cell.length_c   1.000
_cell.angle_alpha   90.00
_cell.angle_beta   90.00
_cell.angle_gamma   90.00
#
_symmetry.space_group_name_H-M   'P 1'
#
loop_
_entity.id
_entity.type
_entity.pdbx_description
1 polymer ?
#
loop_
_entity_poly.entity_id
_entity_poly.type
_entity_poly.pdbx_seq_one_letter_code
_entity_poly.pdbx_strand_id
1 'polypeptide(L)'
;MTKRLTAVLFLGPGIFLLFGFRVLRGQANASPETPQGSALAGDAYFANKIAPIFEKNCYPCHTQMASAGLRVDSLEALLKGGNSGPALVPGDPEKSLLIRAVRQTDPDLKMPKGGKLKPEEVSALEDWVKMGAPWPDASSAKVAQGPVTAASGAAEFFETQVRPIFANNCYACHTVTATSGLQVDSLQALLKGGSRGPAIVPGDPDKSVLIRAVRQTDPDLKMPKGGKLKPEEVSILERWVKMGAPWPASTATPIAAGPAIKPEQKAFWSFQPVKAIPPPPVNEKSWPKTNIDRFVLARLEKEGLHPVPFADRRTLIRRATYDLTGLPPTVDEIEAFEKDRSPAAYEKVVDRLLTSPRYGERWGRHWLDVVRYAEDDVRGLDPKGRGYMPWNGAYVYRDWVITAFNDDMPYSTFIRAQLAGDLMDPRIREQMLPGTAMLGQGPWVWDQAEPVQGRADERNERVDMVTRGLLGLTVACARCHNHKYDPILQKDYYALVGVFASTTYKEYPRASTATVMAWQKKQDELTALEKELRNFKQTEGQQLAEVYA
;
A
#
# COMPACT_ATOMS: atom_id res chain seq x y z
N MET A 1 44.25 -17.90 -18.05
CA MET A 1 45.05 -16.67 -17.83
C MET A 1 45.07 -16.36 -16.35
N THR A 2 46.22 -16.49 -15.72
CA THR A 2 46.50 -16.43 -14.28
C THR A 2 46.98 -15.02 -13.88
N LYS A 3 46.40 -14.43 -12.82
CA LYS A 3 46.98 -13.32 -12.03
C LYS A 3 46.46 -13.45 -10.58
N ARG A 4 47.19 -14.11 -9.68
CA ARG A 4 48.25 -13.61 -8.75
C ARG A 4 47.78 -12.56 -7.73
N LEU A 5 47.71 -13.03 -6.48
CA LEU A 5 47.74 -12.26 -5.23
C LEU A 5 49.08 -11.51 -5.08
N THR A 6 49.04 -10.36 -4.39
CA THR A 6 50.17 -9.85 -3.62
C THR A 6 49.64 -9.23 -2.32
N ALA A 7 50.01 -9.84 -1.19
CA ALA A 7 49.93 -9.26 0.15
C ALA A 7 51.31 -8.68 0.50
N VAL A 8 51.34 -7.59 1.28
CA VAL A 8 52.55 -7.07 1.91
C VAL A 8 52.25 -6.87 3.40
N LEU A 9 52.90 -7.69 4.23
CA LEU A 9 53.07 -7.52 5.67
C LEU A 9 54.33 -6.68 5.93
N PHE A 10 54.29 -5.84 6.96
CA PHE A 10 55.48 -5.39 7.69
C PHE A 10 55.26 -5.69 9.19
N LEU A 11 56.24 -6.35 9.80
CA LEU A 11 56.37 -6.63 11.23
C LEU A 11 57.51 -5.77 11.80
N GLY A 12 57.34 -5.28 13.03
CA GLY A 12 58.42 -4.76 13.89
C GLY A 12 57.90 -4.24 15.23
N PRO A 13 58.61 -4.44 16.37
CA PRO A 13 57.99 -4.88 17.63
C PRO A 13 58.05 -3.87 18.80
N GLY A 14 57.28 -4.12 19.85
CA GLY A 14 57.38 -3.40 21.13
C GLY A 14 56.54 -3.99 22.25
N ILE A 15 57.19 -4.78 23.11
CA ILE A 15 56.72 -5.36 24.38
C ILE A 15 56.52 -4.26 25.42
N PHE A 16 55.45 -4.29 26.25
CA PHE A 16 55.56 -3.94 27.69
C PHE A 16 54.44 -4.57 28.55
N LEU A 17 54.87 -4.89 29.77
CA LEU A 17 54.34 -5.76 30.83
C LEU A 17 52.94 -5.51 31.42
N LEU A 18 52.42 -6.62 31.98
CA LEU A 18 51.29 -6.78 32.90
C LEU A 18 51.40 -5.93 34.18
N PHE A 19 50.25 -5.45 34.68
CA PHE A 19 49.96 -5.42 36.13
C PHE A 19 48.47 -5.70 36.37
N GLY A 20 48.20 -6.72 37.19
CA GLY A 20 46.87 -7.05 37.68
C GLY A 20 46.50 -6.24 38.91
N PHE A 21 45.21 -5.94 39.05
CA PHE A 21 44.61 -5.62 40.35
C PHE A 21 43.31 -6.41 40.51
N ARG A 22 43.26 -7.16 41.61
CA ARG A 22 42.15 -7.98 42.08
C ARG A 22 41.48 -7.17 43.20
N VAL A 23 40.20 -6.86 43.08
CA VAL A 23 39.38 -6.35 44.19
C VAL A 23 38.24 -7.32 44.46
N LEU A 24 38.10 -7.68 45.74
CA LEU A 24 37.17 -8.63 46.31
C LEU A 24 35.88 -7.93 46.78
N ARG A 25 34.78 -8.70 46.67
CA ARG A 25 33.56 -8.76 47.51
C ARG A 25 32.58 -7.58 47.54
N GLY A 26 31.32 -7.94 47.27
CA GLY A 26 30.12 -7.26 47.79
C GLY A 26 28.85 -8.01 47.38
N GLN A 27 28.40 -8.97 48.19
CA GLN A 27 27.02 -9.46 48.15
C GLN A 27 26.11 -8.32 48.62
N ALA A 28 25.09 -7.97 47.83
CA ALA A 28 23.99 -7.11 48.27
C ALA A 28 22.67 -7.70 47.75
N ASN A 29 21.69 -7.66 48.65
CA ASN A 29 20.39 -8.32 48.61
C ASN A 29 19.56 -8.04 47.36
N ALA A 30 18.89 -9.09 46.89
CA ALA A 30 17.79 -8.99 45.94
C ALA A 30 16.59 -8.27 46.58
N SER A 31 16.16 -7.19 45.95
CA SER A 31 14.79 -6.66 46.04
C SER A 31 13.96 -7.27 44.89
N PRO A 32 12.64 -7.46 45.06
CA PRO A 32 11.86 -8.33 44.18
C PRO A 32 11.75 -7.73 42.77
N GLU A 33 12.18 -8.49 41.77
CA GLU A 33 11.90 -8.20 40.37
C GLU A 33 10.38 -8.26 40.14
N THR A 34 9.77 -7.12 39.82
CA THR A 34 8.43 -7.09 39.22
C THR A 34 8.57 -7.59 37.78
N PRO A 35 7.87 -8.67 37.36
CA PRO A 35 8.08 -9.22 36.02
C PRO A 35 7.52 -8.27 34.95
N GLN A 36 8.32 -7.89 33.96
CA GLN A 36 7.89 -7.09 32.79
C GLN A 36 6.68 -7.72 32.04
N GLY A 37 6.42 -9.02 32.22
CA GLY A 37 5.24 -9.71 31.70
C GLY A 37 3.91 -9.27 32.34
N SER A 38 3.90 -8.80 33.59
CA SER A 38 2.66 -8.35 34.25
C SER A 38 2.24 -6.94 33.83
N ALA A 39 3.20 -6.07 33.52
CA ALA A 39 2.94 -4.70 33.05
C ALA A 39 2.31 -4.69 31.64
N LEU A 40 2.84 -5.50 30.71
CA LEU A 40 2.28 -5.63 29.36
C LEU A 40 0.87 -6.24 29.35
N ALA A 41 0.59 -7.19 30.27
CA ALA A 41 -0.75 -7.74 30.44
C ALA A 41 -1.74 -6.70 31.01
N GLY A 42 -1.28 -5.84 31.91
CA GLY A 42 -2.07 -4.73 32.46
C GLY A 42 -2.44 -3.67 31.42
N ASP A 43 -1.47 -3.26 30.59
CA ASP A 43 -1.69 -2.29 29.51
C ASP A 43 -2.69 -2.82 28.46
N ALA A 44 -2.56 -4.09 28.09
CA ALA A 44 -3.49 -4.75 27.19
C ALA A 44 -4.90 -4.89 27.80
N TYR A 45 -5.00 -5.14 29.11
CA TYR A 45 -6.29 -5.21 29.80
C TYR A 45 -6.99 -3.84 29.81
N PHE A 46 -6.25 -2.77 30.12
CA PHE A 46 -6.78 -1.41 30.10
C PHE A 46 -7.29 -1.03 28.70
N ALA A 47 -6.47 -1.22 27.67
CA ALA A 47 -6.80 -0.83 26.29
C ALA A 47 -8.04 -1.58 25.76
N ASN A 48 -8.16 -2.88 26.05
CA ASN A 48 -9.22 -3.71 25.47
C ASN A 48 -10.52 -3.71 26.29
N LYS A 49 -10.45 -3.48 27.61
CA LYS A 49 -11.60 -3.63 28.51
C LYS A 49 -12.03 -2.33 29.18
N ILE A 50 -11.11 -1.42 29.47
CA ILE A 50 -11.38 -0.23 30.30
C ILE A 50 -11.54 1.03 29.45
N ALA A 51 -10.63 1.26 28.50
CA ALA A 51 -10.68 2.43 27.63
C ALA A 51 -12.03 2.57 26.88
N PRO A 52 -12.63 1.50 26.30
CA PRO A 52 -13.94 1.62 25.66
C PRO A 52 -15.07 2.01 26.62
N ILE A 53 -14.98 1.59 27.89
CA ILE A 53 -15.97 1.95 28.92
C ILE A 53 -15.86 3.44 29.24
N PHE A 54 -14.64 3.96 29.40
CA PHE A 54 -14.43 5.38 29.65
C PHE A 54 -14.81 6.25 28.45
N GLU A 55 -14.41 5.87 27.23
CA GLU A 55 -14.74 6.61 26.00
C GLU A 55 -16.25 6.76 25.80
N LYS A 56 -16.97 5.66 25.96
CA LYS A 56 -18.41 5.63 25.73
C LYS A 56 -19.19 6.30 26.86
N ASN A 57 -18.82 6.05 28.12
CA ASN A 57 -19.69 6.34 29.25
C ASN A 57 -19.20 7.48 30.16
N CYS A 58 -17.93 7.87 30.08
CA CYS A 58 -17.32 8.82 31.02
C CYS A 58 -16.72 10.06 30.35
N TYR A 59 -16.04 9.90 29.21
CA TYR A 59 -15.35 10.97 28.49
C TYR A 59 -16.22 12.14 28.04
N PRO A 60 -17.49 11.95 27.60
CA PRO A 60 -18.34 13.07 27.24
C PRO A 60 -18.49 14.12 28.34
N CYS A 61 -18.37 13.72 29.61
CA CYS A 61 -18.61 14.60 30.76
C CYS A 61 -17.38 14.83 31.66
N HIS A 62 -16.45 13.87 31.73
CA HIS A 62 -15.31 13.87 32.64
C HIS A 62 -13.96 13.98 31.91
N THR A 63 -13.95 14.58 30.71
CA THR A 63 -12.74 15.10 30.06
C THR A 63 -12.77 16.63 30.07
N GLN A 64 -12.96 17.33 28.94
CA GLN A 64 -12.90 18.80 28.89
C GLN A 64 -13.93 19.48 29.80
N MET A 65 -15.12 18.90 29.99
CA MET A 65 -16.15 19.46 30.88
C MET A 65 -15.85 19.25 32.38
N ALA A 66 -14.98 18.28 32.73
CA ALA A 66 -14.54 17.97 34.10
C ALA A 66 -15.68 18.00 35.14
N SER A 67 -16.81 17.33 34.86
CA SER A 67 -17.99 17.37 35.72
C SER A 67 -17.65 16.98 37.16
N ALA A 68 -18.13 17.78 38.12
CA ALA A 68 -17.79 17.66 39.55
C ALA A 68 -16.27 17.75 39.85
N GLY A 69 -15.50 18.43 39.00
CA GLY A 69 -14.06 18.57 39.12
C GLY A 69 -13.28 17.30 38.75
N LEU A 70 -13.97 16.22 38.33
CA LEU A 70 -13.36 14.94 38.05
C LEU A 70 -12.94 14.83 36.58
N ARG A 71 -11.69 14.41 36.38
CA ARG A 71 -11.11 14.02 35.10
C ARG A 71 -10.80 12.52 35.11
N VAL A 72 -11.10 11.83 34.01
CA VAL A 72 -10.92 10.37 33.88
C VAL A 72 -10.05 9.96 32.68
N ASP A 73 -9.36 10.92 32.07
CA ASP A 73 -8.52 10.74 30.89
C ASP A 73 -7.02 10.57 31.21
N SER A 74 -6.66 10.52 32.49
CA SER A 74 -5.34 10.09 32.95
C SER A 74 -5.42 9.41 34.31
N LEU A 75 -4.45 8.53 34.59
CA LEU A 75 -4.32 7.91 35.91
C LEU A 75 -4.11 8.97 37.00
N GLU A 76 -3.25 9.96 36.76
CA GLU A 76 -3.00 11.07 37.68
C GLU A 76 -4.29 11.81 38.05
N ALA A 77 -5.15 12.07 37.07
CA ALA A 77 -6.44 12.72 37.28
C ALA A 77 -7.41 11.87 38.12
N LEU A 78 -7.44 10.56 37.89
CA LEU A 78 -8.25 9.63 38.69
C LEU A 78 -7.75 9.51 40.13
N LEU A 79 -6.43 9.50 40.33
CA LEU A 79 -5.81 9.48 41.65
C LEU A 79 -6.04 10.80 42.40
N LYS A 80 -5.95 11.94 41.71
CA LYS A 80 -6.28 13.26 42.26
C LYS A 80 -7.77 13.38 42.62
N GLY A 81 -8.63 12.80 41.79
CA GLY A 81 -10.07 12.80 41.98
C GLY A 81 -10.73 14.17 41.75
N GLY A 82 -12.02 14.24 42.09
CA GLY A 82 -12.83 15.45 41.94
C GLY A 82 -13.19 16.08 43.27
N ASN A 83 -14.29 16.84 43.31
CA ASN A 83 -14.76 17.53 44.51
C ASN A 83 -15.12 16.59 45.68
N SER A 84 -15.24 15.27 45.41
CA SER A 84 -15.57 14.23 46.40
C SER A 84 -14.35 13.43 46.89
N GLY A 85 -13.12 13.81 46.49
CA GLY A 85 -11.88 13.10 46.83
C GLY A 85 -11.39 12.16 45.71
N PRO A 86 -10.33 11.36 45.97
CA PRO A 86 -9.71 10.47 44.99
C PRO A 86 -10.73 9.55 44.32
N ALA A 87 -10.77 9.56 42.98
CA ALA A 87 -11.70 8.71 42.26
C ALA A 87 -11.25 7.25 42.23
N LEU A 88 -9.95 7.01 42.42
CA LEU A 88 -9.32 5.70 42.26
C LEU A 88 -8.31 5.44 43.38
N VAL A 89 -8.40 4.26 43.98
CA VAL A 89 -7.42 3.70 44.91
C VAL A 89 -6.91 2.39 44.32
N PRO A 90 -5.71 2.38 43.69
CA PRO A 90 -5.13 1.19 43.09
C PRO A 90 -5.08 0.01 44.07
N GLY A 91 -5.54 -1.15 43.64
CA GLY A 91 -5.59 -2.38 44.44
C GLY A 91 -6.82 -2.52 45.35
N ASP A 92 -7.63 -1.47 45.52
CA ASP A 92 -8.77 -1.46 46.43
C ASP A 92 -10.06 -0.91 45.76
N PRO A 93 -10.85 -1.80 45.11
CA PRO A 93 -12.11 -1.41 44.49
C PRO A 93 -13.13 -0.83 45.46
N GLU A 94 -13.16 -1.30 46.71
CA GLU A 94 -14.14 -0.86 47.71
C GLU A 94 -13.88 0.58 48.18
N LYS A 95 -12.61 0.99 48.22
CA LYS A 95 -12.22 2.39 48.52
C LYS A 95 -12.19 3.30 47.29
N SER A 96 -12.32 2.76 46.08
CA SER A 96 -12.33 3.54 44.84
C SER A 96 -13.72 4.15 44.61
N LEU A 97 -13.84 5.48 44.70
CA LEU A 97 -15.11 6.18 44.46
C LEU A 97 -15.67 5.91 43.06
N LEU A 98 -14.81 5.68 42.06
CA LEU A 98 -15.20 5.26 40.72
C LEU A 98 -16.06 3.99 40.76
N ILE A 99 -15.62 2.95 41.47
CA ILE A 99 -16.32 1.66 41.56
C ILE A 99 -17.64 1.81 42.29
N ARG A 100 -17.64 2.52 43.43
CA ARG A 100 -18.87 2.83 44.18
C ARG A 100 -19.88 3.60 43.33
N ALA A 101 -19.42 4.56 42.53
CA ALA A 101 -20.26 5.37 41.68
C ALA A 101 -20.90 4.57 40.54
N VAL A 102 -20.14 3.67 39.90
CA VAL A 102 -20.64 2.86 38.76
C VAL A 102 -21.50 1.68 39.19
N ARG A 103 -21.31 1.15 40.42
CA ARG A 103 -22.23 0.19 41.04
C ARG A 103 -23.61 0.79 41.30
N GLN A 104 -23.67 2.11 41.51
CA GLN A 104 -24.88 2.87 41.84
C GLN A 104 -25.65 2.30 43.05
N THR A 105 -24.91 1.75 44.02
CA THR A 105 -25.47 1.23 45.29
C THR A 105 -25.58 2.32 46.36
N ASP A 106 -24.90 3.45 46.15
CA ASP A 106 -24.94 4.63 47.00
C ASP A 106 -26.06 5.58 46.52
N PRO A 107 -26.98 6.05 47.38
CA PRO A 107 -28.08 6.91 46.98
C PRO A 107 -27.61 8.27 46.43
N ASP A 108 -26.46 8.77 46.88
CA ASP A 108 -25.96 10.12 46.57
C ASP A 108 -24.83 10.12 45.52
N LEU A 109 -24.27 8.95 45.20
CA LEU A 109 -23.17 8.78 44.25
C LEU A 109 -23.54 7.76 43.15
N LYS A 110 -24.29 8.22 42.14
CA LYS A 110 -24.72 7.41 40.99
C LYS A 110 -24.19 7.94 39.68
N MET A 111 -23.31 7.16 39.03
CA MET A 111 -22.77 7.46 37.70
C MET A 111 -22.77 6.21 36.81
N PRO A 112 -22.83 6.35 35.47
CA PRO A 112 -23.12 7.59 34.75
C PRO A 112 -24.62 7.96 34.83
N LYS A 113 -24.95 9.26 34.75
CA LYS A 113 -26.35 9.75 34.82
C LYS A 113 -27.25 9.24 33.68
N GLY A 114 -26.67 8.75 32.58
CA GLY A 114 -27.36 8.23 31.41
C GLY A 114 -27.81 6.77 31.48
N GLY A 115 -27.57 6.06 32.59
CA GLY A 115 -27.96 4.66 32.78
C GLY A 115 -26.89 3.85 33.53
N LYS A 116 -27.23 2.65 34.01
CA LYS A 116 -26.27 1.75 34.65
C LYS A 116 -25.32 1.14 33.62
N LEU A 117 -24.05 1.00 33.98
CA LEU A 117 -23.12 0.16 33.22
C LEU A 117 -23.59 -1.30 33.28
N LYS A 118 -23.21 -2.09 32.28
CA LYS A 118 -23.52 -3.51 32.29
C LYS A 118 -22.73 -4.23 33.41
N PRO A 119 -23.25 -5.31 34.00
CA PRO A 119 -22.54 -6.04 35.06
C PRO A 119 -21.11 -6.44 34.69
N GLU A 120 -20.88 -6.83 33.44
CA GLU A 120 -19.56 -7.18 32.89
C GLU A 120 -18.61 -5.97 32.80
N GLU A 121 -19.12 -4.76 32.54
CA GLU A 121 -18.33 -3.52 32.48
C GLU A 121 -17.93 -3.09 33.90
N VAL A 122 -18.83 -3.26 34.87
CA VAL A 122 -18.53 -3.02 36.30
C VAL A 122 -17.49 -4.02 36.80
N SER A 123 -17.66 -5.31 36.49
CA SER A 123 -16.66 -6.34 36.85
C SER A 123 -15.29 -6.06 36.23
N ALA A 124 -15.26 -5.63 34.97
CA ALA A 124 -14.00 -5.30 34.30
C ALA A 124 -13.26 -4.14 34.99
N LEU A 125 -14.00 -3.08 35.38
CA LEU A 125 -13.45 -1.97 36.15
C LEU A 125 -12.92 -2.42 37.52
N GLU A 126 -13.65 -3.28 38.22
CA GLU A 126 -13.20 -3.81 39.52
C GLU A 126 -11.90 -4.60 39.40
N ASP A 127 -11.82 -5.49 38.42
CA ASP A 127 -10.63 -6.31 38.21
C ASP A 127 -9.44 -5.45 37.78
N TRP A 128 -9.67 -4.43 36.97
CA TRP A 128 -8.64 -3.44 36.64
C TRP A 128 -8.13 -2.71 37.89
N VAL A 129 -9.02 -2.29 38.80
CA VAL A 129 -8.58 -1.67 40.07
C VAL A 129 -7.80 -2.66 40.92
N LYS A 130 -8.23 -3.92 41.05
CA LYS A 130 -7.50 -4.98 41.78
C LYS A 130 -6.10 -5.21 41.22
N MET A 131 -5.91 -5.07 39.91
CA MET A 131 -4.61 -5.18 39.24
C MET A 131 -3.66 -4.00 39.53
N GLY A 132 -4.07 -3.04 40.37
CA GLY A 132 -3.29 -1.82 40.63
C GLY A 132 -3.57 -0.72 39.62
N ALA A 133 -4.71 -0.79 38.92
CA ALA A 133 -5.13 0.16 37.89
C ALA A 133 -4.03 0.46 36.85
N PRO A 134 -3.46 -0.59 36.20
CA PRO A 134 -2.42 -0.41 35.20
C PRO A 134 -2.95 0.52 34.10
N TRP A 135 -2.24 1.62 33.88
CA TRP A 135 -2.56 2.63 32.90
C TRP A 135 -1.36 2.74 31.98
N PRO A 136 -1.54 2.65 30.65
CA PRO A 136 -0.40 2.74 29.74
C PRO A 136 0.25 4.12 29.89
N ASP A 137 1.50 4.14 30.34
CA ASP A 137 2.30 5.36 30.37
C ASP A 137 2.43 5.92 28.95
N ALA A 138 2.57 7.24 28.83
CA ALA A 138 2.80 7.89 27.54
C ALA A 138 4.02 7.33 26.78
N SER A 139 4.91 6.61 27.46
CA SER A 139 6.03 5.85 26.87
C SER A 139 5.70 4.37 26.57
N SER A 140 4.84 3.70 27.36
CA SER A 140 4.44 2.29 27.10
C SER A 140 3.35 2.18 26.03
N ALA A 141 2.62 3.27 25.76
CA ALA A 141 1.72 3.41 24.61
C ALA A 141 2.43 3.27 23.25
N LYS A 142 3.77 3.33 23.19
CA LYS A 142 4.56 3.14 21.94
C LYS A 142 4.93 1.68 21.64
N VAL A 143 4.84 0.76 22.60
CA VAL A 143 5.37 -0.62 22.41
C VAL A 143 4.27 -1.65 22.11
N ALA A 144 3.01 -1.32 22.38
CA ALA A 144 1.86 -2.15 21.99
C ALA A 144 1.20 -1.73 20.65
N GLN A 145 1.88 -0.93 19.81
CA GLN A 145 1.37 -0.50 18.50
C GLN A 145 1.97 -1.31 17.35
N GLY A 146 1.38 -2.48 17.10
CA GLY A 146 1.05 -2.85 15.72
C GLY A 146 0.06 -1.82 15.14
N PRO A 147 0.00 -1.63 13.81
CA PRO A 147 -0.28 -0.33 13.20
C PRO A 147 -1.75 0.07 13.35
N VAL A 148 -2.03 1.04 14.21
CA VAL A 148 -3.33 1.74 14.34
C VAL A 148 -3.17 2.87 15.38
N THR A 149 -3.90 3.99 15.43
CA THR A 149 -4.79 4.72 14.52
C THR A 149 -5.27 5.93 15.35
N ALA A 150 -4.60 7.09 15.34
CA ALA A 150 -5.12 8.30 16.00
C ALA A 150 -5.17 9.50 15.06
N ALA A 151 -4.13 9.69 14.24
CA ALA A 151 -4.22 10.54 13.04
C ALA A 151 -5.08 9.90 11.93
N SER A 152 -5.29 8.58 11.99
CA SER A 152 -6.01 7.84 10.96
C SER A 152 -7.49 7.69 11.23
N GLY A 153 -8.05 7.71 12.45
CA GLY A 153 -9.50 7.61 12.62
C GLY A 153 -10.26 8.81 12.03
N ALA A 154 -9.71 10.01 12.22
CA ALA A 154 -10.25 11.24 11.65
C ALA A 154 -9.97 11.37 10.14
N ALA A 155 -8.79 10.94 9.69
CA ALA A 155 -8.43 10.90 8.28
C ALA A 155 -9.20 9.81 7.51
N GLU A 156 -9.41 8.65 8.11
CA GLU A 156 -10.22 7.53 7.61
C GLU A 156 -11.69 7.91 7.60
N PHE A 157 -12.20 8.60 8.63
CA PHE A 157 -13.55 9.16 8.61
C PHE A 157 -13.72 10.12 7.42
N PHE A 158 -12.72 10.97 7.15
CA PHE A 158 -12.75 11.80 5.96
C PHE A 158 -12.70 10.96 4.67
N GLU A 159 -11.75 10.05 4.52
CA GLU A 159 -11.56 9.25 3.30
C GLU A 159 -12.75 8.32 2.99
N THR A 160 -13.35 7.72 4.01
CA THR A 160 -14.40 6.70 3.85
C THR A 160 -15.81 7.26 3.93
N GLN A 161 -16.05 8.34 4.69
CA GLN A 161 -17.40 8.88 4.90
C GLN A 161 -17.60 10.23 4.20
N VAL A 162 -16.61 11.13 4.22
CA VAL A 162 -16.77 12.51 3.72
C VAL A 162 -16.39 12.64 2.24
N ARG A 163 -15.24 12.09 1.84
CA ARG A 163 -14.72 12.19 0.47
C ARG A 163 -15.69 11.60 -0.57
N PRO A 164 -16.38 10.46 -0.34
CA PRO A 164 -17.37 9.95 -1.29
C PRO A 164 -18.55 10.90 -1.47
N ILE A 165 -19.00 11.59 -0.41
CA ILE A 165 -20.09 12.57 -0.50
C ILE A 165 -19.67 13.73 -1.40
N PHE A 166 -18.46 14.28 -1.19
CA PHE A 166 -17.96 15.34 -2.06
C PHE A 166 -17.73 14.88 -3.51
N ALA A 167 -17.22 13.67 -3.70
CA ALA A 167 -16.99 13.10 -5.02
C ALA A 167 -18.28 12.92 -5.82
N ASN A 168 -19.30 12.34 -5.20
CA ASN A 168 -20.55 12.01 -5.86
C ASN A 168 -21.46 13.23 -6.06
N ASN A 169 -21.40 14.21 -5.15
CA ASN A 169 -22.41 15.28 -5.10
C ASN A 169 -21.87 16.68 -5.35
N CYS A 170 -20.57 16.93 -5.24
CA CYS A 170 -20.02 18.28 -5.23
C CYS A 170 -18.94 18.52 -6.29
N TYR A 171 -18.11 17.53 -6.59
CA TYR A 171 -16.92 17.74 -7.41
C TYR A 171 -17.21 18.19 -8.85
N ALA A 172 -18.31 17.74 -9.45
CA ALA A 172 -18.69 18.12 -10.80
C ALA A 172 -18.77 19.65 -11.02
N CYS A 173 -19.17 20.41 -9.98
CA CYS A 173 -19.40 21.86 -10.09
C CYS A 173 -18.47 22.71 -9.21
N HIS A 174 -17.95 22.15 -8.12
CA HIS A 174 -17.16 22.87 -7.11
C HIS A 174 -15.69 22.39 -7.05
N THR A 175 -15.12 22.05 -8.20
CA THR A 175 -13.67 21.84 -8.36
C THR A 175 -13.14 22.79 -9.43
N VAL A 176 -12.94 22.32 -10.66
CA VAL A 176 -12.40 23.11 -11.77
C VAL A 176 -13.33 24.25 -12.16
N THR A 177 -14.63 23.97 -12.31
CA THR A 177 -15.64 24.99 -12.64
C THR A 177 -15.81 26.03 -11.53
N ALA A 178 -15.43 25.68 -10.28
CA ALA A 178 -15.49 26.53 -9.10
C ALA A 178 -16.75 27.42 -9.05
N THR A 179 -17.94 26.80 -9.16
CA THR A 179 -19.21 27.54 -9.20
C THR A 179 -19.32 28.45 -7.98
N SER A 180 -19.62 29.74 -8.21
CA SER A 180 -19.63 30.80 -7.18
C SER A 180 -18.28 30.99 -6.46
N GLY A 181 -17.17 30.65 -7.13
CA GLY A 181 -15.80 30.76 -6.60
C GLY A 181 -15.43 29.71 -5.56
N LEU A 182 -16.29 28.70 -5.31
CA LEU A 182 -16.08 27.69 -4.28
C LEU A 182 -15.38 26.44 -4.84
N GLN A 183 -14.32 26.02 -4.16
CA GLN A 183 -13.63 24.74 -4.36
C GLN A 183 -13.73 23.85 -3.11
N VAL A 184 -14.02 22.56 -3.28
CA VAL A 184 -14.25 21.60 -2.17
C VAL A 184 -13.27 20.43 -2.14
N ASP A 185 -12.20 20.47 -2.94
CA ASP A 185 -11.18 19.43 -3.08
C ASP A 185 -9.92 19.65 -2.23
N SER A 186 -9.88 20.71 -1.43
CA SER A 186 -8.88 20.92 -0.38
C SER A 186 -9.45 21.63 0.84
N LEU A 187 -8.88 21.35 2.02
CA LEU A 187 -9.25 22.05 3.25
C LEU A 187 -9.00 23.56 3.13
N GLN A 188 -7.88 23.97 2.53
CA GLN A 188 -7.55 25.39 2.34
C GLN A 188 -8.59 26.11 1.47
N ALA A 189 -9.06 25.47 0.41
CA ALA A 189 -10.12 26.03 -0.43
C ALA A 189 -11.46 26.17 0.32
N LEU A 190 -11.82 25.19 1.15
CA LEU A 190 -13.03 25.25 1.98
C LEU A 190 -12.94 26.33 3.06
N LEU A 191 -11.76 26.54 3.65
CA LEU A 191 -11.51 27.62 4.62
C LEU A 191 -11.55 29.00 3.97
N LYS A 192 -11.00 29.14 2.75
CA LYS A 192 -11.10 30.37 1.95
C LYS A 192 -12.55 30.65 1.54
N GLY A 193 -13.25 29.61 1.11
CA GLY A 193 -14.64 29.67 0.65
C GLY A 193 -14.82 30.38 -0.69
N GLY A 194 -16.08 30.66 -1.02
CA GLY A 194 -16.49 31.28 -2.29
C GLY A 194 -17.03 32.69 -2.11
N SER A 195 -17.93 33.12 -3.01
CA SER A 195 -18.54 34.46 -2.99
C SER A 195 -19.37 34.78 -1.73
N ARG A 196 -19.67 33.76 -0.90
CA ARG A 196 -20.42 33.89 0.37
C ARG A 196 -19.54 33.71 1.61
N GLY A 197 -18.21 33.84 1.46
CA GLY A 197 -17.24 33.67 2.54
C GLY A 197 -16.84 32.20 2.76
N PRO A 198 -16.18 31.89 3.91
CA PRO A 198 -15.71 30.56 4.24
C PRO A 198 -16.79 29.49 4.11
N ALA A 199 -16.47 28.39 3.42
CA ALA A 199 -17.42 27.30 3.23
C ALA A 199 -17.63 26.53 4.53
N ILE A 200 -16.58 26.40 5.34
CA ILE A 200 -16.63 25.74 6.64
C ILE A 200 -15.97 26.59 7.71
N VAL A 201 -16.46 26.45 8.94
CA VAL A 201 -15.86 26.93 10.17
C VAL A 201 -15.56 25.70 11.02
N PRO A 202 -14.30 25.24 11.11
CA PRO A 202 -13.94 24.07 11.90
C PRO A 202 -14.46 24.16 13.34
N GLY A 203 -15.16 23.11 13.79
CA GLY A 203 -15.78 23.03 15.10
C GLY A 203 -17.21 23.60 15.18
N ASP A 204 -17.67 24.34 14.18
CA ASP A 204 -18.97 25.05 14.20
C ASP A 204 -19.78 24.78 12.91
N PRO A 205 -20.55 23.67 12.87
CA PRO A 205 -21.40 23.34 11.73
C PRO A 205 -22.46 24.40 11.42
N ASP A 206 -22.99 25.08 12.43
CA ASP A 206 -24.08 26.04 12.24
C ASP A 206 -23.62 27.33 11.58
N LYS A 207 -22.37 27.74 11.81
CA LYS A 207 -21.73 28.85 11.07
C LYS A 207 -21.17 28.46 9.71
N SER A 208 -21.12 27.17 9.39
CA SER A 208 -20.57 26.68 8.12
C SER A 208 -21.56 26.82 6.97
N VAL A 209 -21.22 27.63 5.97
CA VAL A 209 -22.06 27.88 4.77
C VAL A 209 -22.37 26.57 4.02
N LEU A 210 -21.40 25.66 3.95
CA LEU A 210 -21.55 24.34 3.33
C LEU A 210 -22.65 23.52 4.01
N ILE A 211 -22.67 23.49 5.34
CA ILE A 211 -23.67 22.74 6.12
C ILE A 211 -25.07 23.34 5.92
N ARG A 212 -25.19 24.67 5.96
CA ARG A 212 -26.46 25.35 5.66
C ARG A 212 -26.97 25.05 4.25
N ALA A 213 -26.08 25.03 3.26
CA ALA A 213 -26.43 24.75 1.87
C ALA A 213 -26.92 23.31 1.66
N VAL A 214 -26.28 22.32 2.29
CA VAL A 214 -26.67 20.90 2.13
C VAL A 214 -27.89 20.50 2.97
N ARG A 215 -28.15 21.21 4.08
CA ARG A 215 -29.42 21.09 4.83
C ARG A 215 -30.62 21.55 3.99
N GLN A 216 -30.38 22.48 3.06
CA GLN A 216 -31.40 23.14 2.22
C GLN A 216 -32.49 23.84 3.04
N THR A 217 -32.15 24.35 4.22
CA THR A 217 -33.06 25.09 5.10
C THR A 217 -33.17 26.57 4.73
N ASP A 218 -32.28 27.06 3.85
CA ASP A 218 -32.26 28.43 3.34
C ASP A 218 -32.96 28.48 1.96
N PRO A 219 -33.94 29.38 1.74
CA PRO A 219 -34.63 29.51 0.46
C PRO A 219 -33.71 29.90 -0.70
N ASP A 220 -32.62 30.64 -0.44
CA ASP A 220 -31.71 31.21 -1.44
C ASP A 220 -30.34 30.50 -1.50
N LEU A 221 -30.19 29.40 -0.74
CA LEU A 221 -28.98 28.59 -0.69
C LEU A 221 -29.32 27.09 -0.55
N LYS A 222 -29.59 26.46 -1.70
CA LYS A 222 -29.86 25.02 -1.78
C LYS A 222 -28.82 24.33 -2.65
N MET A 223 -28.10 23.38 -2.06
CA MET A 223 -27.17 22.51 -2.76
C MET A 223 -27.33 21.05 -2.27
N PRO A 224 -27.00 20.05 -3.09
CA PRO A 224 -26.70 20.15 -4.52
C PRO A 224 -27.97 20.41 -5.36
N LYS A 225 -27.81 20.98 -6.57
CA LYS A 225 -28.94 21.36 -7.45
C LYS A 225 -29.72 20.15 -8.01
N GLY A 226 -29.13 18.96 -7.98
CA GLY A 226 -29.73 17.72 -8.50
C GLY A 226 -30.59 16.95 -7.51
N GLY A 227 -30.76 17.43 -6.27
CA GLY A 227 -31.53 16.75 -5.22
C GLY A 227 -30.94 16.97 -3.83
N LYS A 228 -31.71 16.70 -2.78
CA LYS A 228 -31.24 16.82 -1.39
C LYS A 228 -30.35 15.61 -1.05
N LEU A 229 -29.26 15.86 -0.32
CA LEU A 229 -28.46 14.77 0.27
C LEU A 229 -29.32 13.94 1.24
N LYS A 230 -28.97 12.67 1.42
CA LYS A 230 -29.64 11.84 2.42
C LYS A 230 -29.38 12.39 3.83
N PRO A 231 -30.32 12.26 4.79
CA PRO A 231 -30.13 12.75 6.16
C PRO A 231 -28.84 12.24 6.80
N GLU A 232 -28.42 11.01 6.49
CA GLU A 232 -27.19 10.40 6.99
C GLU A 232 -25.95 11.10 6.42
N GLU A 233 -25.95 11.46 5.13
CA GLU A 233 -24.85 12.18 4.48
C GLU A 233 -24.70 13.60 5.05
N VAL A 234 -25.81 14.29 5.32
CA VAL A 234 -25.80 15.59 6.00
C VAL A 234 -25.19 15.45 7.41
N SER A 235 -25.60 14.42 8.16
CA SER A 235 -25.07 14.16 9.50
C SER A 235 -23.56 13.84 9.50
N ILE A 236 -23.07 13.14 8.47
CA ILE A 236 -21.64 12.87 8.29
C ILE A 236 -20.86 14.18 8.09
N LEU A 237 -21.34 15.07 7.22
CA LEU A 237 -20.70 16.37 6.98
C LEU A 237 -20.73 17.27 8.22
N GLU A 238 -21.84 17.28 8.96
CA GLU A 238 -21.95 18.01 10.23
C GLU A 238 -20.95 17.51 11.27
N ARG A 239 -20.87 16.18 11.42
CA ARG A 239 -19.94 15.52 12.33
C ARG A 239 -18.50 15.85 11.95
N TRP A 240 -18.18 15.77 10.66
CA TRP A 240 -16.86 16.10 10.14
C TRP A 240 -16.46 17.55 10.47
N VAL A 241 -17.34 18.53 10.21
CA VAL A 241 -17.08 19.93 10.57
C VAL A 241 -16.92 20.09 12.09
N LYS A 242 -17.78 19.45 12.88
CA LYS A 242 -17.71 19.47 14.36
C LYS A 242 -16.41 18.88 14.91
N MET A 243 -15.83 17.90 14.22
CA MET A 243 -14.52 17.32 14.54
C MET A 243 -13.33 18.24 14.22
N GLY A 244 -13.58 19.46 13.75
CA GLY A 244 -12.53 20.38 13.32
C GLY A 244 -12.14 20.22 11.84
N ALA A 245 -13.03 19.61 11.04
CA ALA A 245 -12.81 19.35 9.61
C ALA A 245 -11.47 18.62 9.34
N PRO A 246 -11.21 17.48 10.01
CA PRO A 246 -9.97 16.73 9.81
C PRO A 246 -9.81 16.38 8.33
N TRP A 247 -8.68 16.79 7.77
CA TRP A 247 -8.31 16.52 6.39
C TRP A 247 -7.00 15.76 6.42
N PRO A 248 -6.91 14.56 5.84
CA PRO A 248 -5.68 13.79 5.81
C PRO A 248 -4.54 14.66 5.30
N ALA A 249 -3.42 14.67 6.02
CA ALA A 249 -2.22 15.39 5.61
C ALA A 249 -1.62 14.72 4.37
N SER A 250 -2.27 14.90 3.23
CA SER A 250 -1.54 14.91 1.98
C SER A 250 -0.67 16.16 2.02
N THR A 251 0.62 15.99 2.30
CA THR A 251 1.63 17.05 2.11
C THR A 251 1.70 17.50 0.67
N ALA A 252 1.08 16.76 -0.26
CA ALA A 252 0.67 17.31 -1.54
C ALA A 252 -0.68 18.01 -1.34
N THR A 253 -0.65 19.35 -1.19
CA THR A 253 -1.74 20.14 -1.76
C THR A 253 -1.93 19.60 -3.18
N PRO A 254 -3.14 19.22 -3.61
CA PRO A 254 -3.37 18.89 -5.01
C PRO A 254 -2.98 20.13 -5.82
N ILE A 255 -1.78 20.13 -6.38
CA ILE A 255 -1.38 21.21 -7.27
C ILE A 255 -2.01 20.79 -8.57
N ALA A 256 -3.27 21.20 -8.77
CA ALA A 256 -3.90 21.16 -10.07
C ALA A 256 -2.86 21.72 -11.05
N ALA A 257 -2.39 20.88 -11.95
CA ALA A 257 -1.43 21.31 -12.94
C ALA A 257 -2.14 22.39 -13.77
N GLY A 258 -1.80 23.65 -13.52
CA GLY A 258 -2.16 24.76 -14.37
C GLY A 258 -1.59 24.53 -15.77
N PRO A 259 -1.74 25.49 -16.70
CA PRO A 259 -1.20 25.33 -18.06
C PRO A 259 0.33 25.07 -18.08
N ALA A 260 1.04 25.35 -16.99
CA ALA A 260 2.46 25.09 -16.84
C ALA A 260 2.80 24.42 -15.50
N ILE A 261 3.83 23.58 -15.52
CA ILE A 261 4.45 22.97 -14.33
C ILE A 261 5.26 24.04 -13.59
N LYS A 262 4.97 24.24 -12.30
CA LYS A 262 5.65 25.21 -11.45
C LYS A 262 6.97 24.66 -10.89
N PRO A 263 7.95 25.53 -10.56
CA PRO A 263 9.24 25.10 -9.97
C PRO A 263 9.08 24.24 -8.72
N GLU A 264 8.11 24.57 -7.85
CA GLU A 264 7.88 23.86 -6.60
C GLU A 264 7.41 22.42 -6.85
N GLN A 265 6.64 22.18 -7.91
CA GLN A 265 6.20 20.84 -8.29
C GLN A 265 7.37 19.98 -8.78
N LYS A 266 8.32 20.58 -9.51
CA LYS A 266 9.54 19.88 -9.93
C LYS A 266 10.45 19.56 -8.75
N ALA A 267 10.44 20.40 -7.72
CA ALA A 267 11.26 20.23 -6.51
C ALA A 267 10.81 19.08 -5.59
N PHE A 268 9.68 18.44 -5.88
CA PHE A 268 9.21 17.29 -5.09
C PHE A 268 10.22 16.14 -5.15
N TRP A 269 10.43 15.47 -4.00
CA TRP A 269 11.59 14.60 -3.78
C TRP A 269 11.72 13.46 -4.80
N SER A 270 10.61 12.88 -5.26
CA SER A 270 10.61 11.75 -6.21
C SER A 270 10.94 12.15 -7.64
N PHE A 271 10.86 13.44 -7.98
CA PHE A 271 11.26 13.96 -9.29
C PHE A 271 12.70 14.49 -9.31
N GLN A 272 13.41 14.39 -8.19
CA GLN A 272 14.81 14.79 -8.11
C GLN A 272 15.73 13.61 -8.47
N PRO A 273 16.88 13.85 -9.13
CA PRO A 273 17.85 12.81 -9.38
C PRO A 273 18.30 12.14 -8.08
N VAL A 274 18.47 10.82 -8.10
CA VAL A 274 19.02 10.06 -6.97
C VAL A 274 20.46 10.51 -6.74
N LYS A 275 20.77 10.88 -5.49
CA LYS A 275 22.11 11.30 -5.07
C LYS A 275 22.72 10.25 -4.16
N ALA A 276 24.02 10.02 -4.30
CA ALA A 276 24.77 9.22 -3.34
C ALA A 276 24.86 9.99 -2.01
N ILE A 277 24.32 9.41 -0.94
CA ILE A 277 24.38 9.98 0.41
C ILE A 277 25.35 9.11 1.22
N PRO A 278 26.36 9.71 1.88
CA PRO A 278 27.24 8.95 2.76
C PRO A 278 26.43 8.37 3.93
N PRO A 279 26.71 7.12 4.35
CA PRO A 279 25.99 6.52 5.46
C PRO A 279 26.24 7.32 6.75
N PRO A 280 25.22 7.52 7.60
CA PRO A 280 25.36 8.28 8.83
C PRO A 280 26.31 7.56 9.81
N PRO A 281 26.99 8.33 10.68
CA PRO A 281 27.72 7.73 11.79
C PRO A 281 26.74 7.06 12.76
N VAL A 282 27.17 5.95 13.34
CA VAL A 282 26.41 5.14 14.31
C VAL A 282 27.32 4.77 15.47
N ASN A 283 26.75 4.63 16.66
CA ASN A 283 27.48 4.24 17.86
C ASN A 283 27.83 2.74 17.85
N GLU A 284 26.84 1.89 17.50
CA GLU A 284 27.05 0.44 17.38
C GLU A 284 27.65 0.08 16.01
N LYS A 285 28.84 -0.54 16.03
CA LYS A 285 29.63 -0.80 14.81
C LYS A 285 29.51 -2.22 14.28
N SER A 286 29.10 -3.18 15.11
CA SER A 286 29.09 -4.60 14.78
C SER A 286 27.77 -5.09 14.17
N TRP A 287 26.67 -4.38 14.46
CA TRP A 287 25.34 -4.70 13.95
C TRP A 287 25.17 -4.44 12.44
N PRO A 288 25.52 -3.25 11.91
CA PRO A 288 25.39 -2.97 10.47
C PRO A 288 26.23 -3.92 9.62
N LYS A 289 25.62 -4.62 8.65
CA LYS A 289 26.31 -5.47 7.67
C LYS A 289 26.54 -4.74 6.35
N THR A 290 25.65 -3.82 6.01
CA THR A 290 25.69 -2.99 4.82
C THR A 290 25.58 -1.50 5.18
N ASN A 291 25.83 -0.64 4.19
CA ASN A 291 25.63 0.80 4.37
C ASN A 291 24.16 1.18 4.62
N ILE A 292 23.20 0.37 4.15
CA ILE A 292 21.76 0.59 4.36
C ILE A 292 21.43 0.46 5.85
N ASP A 293 22.00 -0.55 6.51
CA ASP A 293 21.77 -0.82 7.94
C ASP A 293 22.16 0.37 8.81
N ARG A 294 23.16 1.16 8.39
CA ARG A 294 23.58 2.37 9.11
C ARG A 294 22.51 3.45 9.12
N PHE A 295 21.75 3.60 8.04
CA PHE A 295 20.63 4.55 7.99
C PHE A 295 19.51 4.15 8.95
N VAL A 296 19.21 2.84 9.02
CA VAL A 296 18.22 2.29 9.96
C VAL A 296 18.71 2.46 11.40
N LEU A 297 19.95 2.06 11.68
CA LEU A 297 20.53 2.12 13.02
C LEU A 297 20.66 3.56 13.53
N ALA A 298 21.09 4.50 12.70
CA ALA A 298 21.15 5.91 13.09
C ALA A 298 19.77 6.45 13.51
N ARG A 299 18.70 6.00 12.85
CA ARG A 299 17.33 6.37 13.24
C ARG A 299 16.94 5.71 14.57
N LEU A 300 17.28 4.43 14.77
CA LEU A 300 17.03 3.71 16.03
C LEU A 300 17.77 4.36 17.21
N GLU A 301 19.07 4.61 17.07
CA GLU A 301 19.89 5.23 18.11
C GLU A 301 19.39 6.62 18.50
N LYS A 302 18.98 7.44 17.50
CA LYS A 302 18.37 8.76 17.76
C LYS A 302 17.10 8.68 18.59
N GLU A 303 16.31 7.62 18.41
CA GLU A 303 15.04 7.39 19.13
C GLU A 303 15.23 6.58 20.42
N GLY A 304 16.48 6.25 20.80
CA GLY A 304 16.77 5.43 21.98
C GLY A 304 16.35 3.97 21.83
N LEU A 305 16.22 3.47 20.60
CA LEU A 305 15.83 2.10 20.28
C LEU A 305 17.05 1.25 19.92
N HIS A 306 16.95 -0.05 20.21
CA HIS A 306 17.95 -1.03 19.85
C HIS A 306 17.40 -2.02 18.82
N PRO A 307 18.24 -2.52 17.89
CA PRO A 307 17.82 -3.58 16.99
C PRO A 307 17.38 -4.83 17.74
N VAL A 308 16.37 -5.52 17.21
CA VAL A 308 15.94 -6.83 17.71
C VAL A 308 16.98 -7.91 17.38
N PRO A 309 17.07 -8.99 18.18
CA PRO A 309 17.95 -10.11 17.86
C PRO A 309 17.54 -10.80 16.55
N PHE A 310 18.49 -11.49 15.92
CA PHE A 310 18.19 -12.34 14.78
C PHE A 310 17.16 -13.40 15.14
N ALA A 311 16.26 -13.69 14.20
CA ALA A 311 15.34 -14.81 14.32
C ALA A 311 16.11 -16.13 14.38
N ASP A 312 15.51 -17.13 15.04
CA ASP A 312 16.08 -18.48 15.08
C ASP A 312 16.13 -19.11 13.66
N ARG A 313 16.99 -20.12 13.50
CA ARG A 313 17.25 -20.75 12.21
C ARG A 313 16.00 -21.33 11.57
N ARG A 314 15.11 -21.94 12.34
CA ARG A 314 13.86 -22.51 11.84
C ARG A 314 12.93 -21.43 11.31
N THR A 315 12.82 -20.32 12.02
CA THR A 315 12.07 -19.14 11.56
C THR A 315 12.68 -18.55 10.30
N LEU A 316 14.01 -18.41 10.23
CA LEU A 316 14.71 -17.82 9.08
C LEU A 316 14.52 -18.64 7.81
N ILE A 317 14.78 -19.96 7.84
CA ILE A 317 14.62 -20.79 6.63
C ILE A 317 13.17 -20.82 6.15
N ARG A 318 12.20 -20.84 7.08
CA ARG A 318 10.78 -20.77 6.72
C ARG A 318 10.46 -19.48 5.98
N ARG A 319 10.85 -18.32 6.53
CA ARG A 319 10.61 -17.01 5.90
C ARG A 319 11.28 -16.92 4.53
N ALA A 320 12.59 -17.21 4.46
CA ALA A 320 13.34 -17.13 3.22
C ALA A 320 12.77 -18.03 2.11
N THR A 321 12.35 -19.25 2.44
CA THR A 321 11.79 -20.18 1.43
C THR A 321 10.43 -19.70 0.92
N TYR A 322 9.54 -19.23 1.80
CA TYR A 322 8.25 -18.65 1.38
C TYR A 322 8.44 -17.36 0.57
N ASP A 323 9.35 -16.48 0.99
CA ASP A 323 9.57 -15.21 0.31
C ASP A 323 10.16 -15.42 -1.08
N LEU A 324 11.18 -16.28 -1.21
CA LEU A 324 11.90 -16.48 -2.46
C LEU A 324 11.21 -17.46 -3.41
N THR A 325 10.55 -18.50 -2.91
CA THR A 325 9.99 -19.57 -3.76
C THR A 325 8.49 -19.76 -3.61
N GLY A 326 7.86 -19.15 -2.60
CA GLY A 326 6.43 -19.35 -2.31
C GLY A 326 6.09 -20.70 -1.66
N LEU A 327 7.07 -21.57 -1.43
CA LEU A 327 6.88 -22.92 -0.91
C LEU A 327 7.47 -23.05 0.52
N PRO A 328 6.96 -23.99 1.34
CA PRO A 328 7.61 -24.32 2.61
C PRO A 328 8.96 -25.04 2.38
N PRO A 329 9.93 -24.92 3.30
CA PRO A 329 11.12 -25.74 3.27
C PRO A 329 10.79 -27.20 3.62
N THR A 330 11.55 -28.14 3.06
CA THR A 330 11.46 -29.56 3.44
C THR A 330 12.12 -29.82 4.79
N VAL A 331 11.80 -30.96 5.42
CA VAL A 331 12.38 -31.34 6.72
C VAL A 331 13.90 -31.45 6.63
N ASP A 332 14.44 -32.07 5.59
CA ASP A 332 15.88 -32.24 5.39
C ASP A 332 16.61 -30.90 5.27
N GLU A 333 15.99 -29.92 4.60
CA GLU A 333 16.56 -28.59 4.45
C GLU A 333 16.58 -27.81 5.78
N ILE A 334 15.52 -27.97 6.59
CA ILE A 334 15.47 -27.38 7.95
C ILE A 334 16.59 -27.98 8.79
N GLU A 335 16.70 -29.31 8.82
CA GLU A 335 17.73 -29.99 9.61
C GLU A 335 19.14 -29.64 9.16
N ALA A 336 19.39 -29.59 7.85
CA ALA A 336 20.68 -29.20 7.30
C ALA A 336 21.06 -27.78 7.73
N PHE A 337 20.12 -26.84 7.65
CA PHE A 337 20.36 -25.47 8.09
C PHE A 337 20.52 -25.35 9.61
N GLU A 338 19.76 -26.09 10.42
CA GLU A 338 19.92 -26.08 11.88
C GLU A 338 21.29 -26.62 12.32
N LYS A 339 21.86 -27.57 11.57
CA LYS A 339 23.17 -28.19 11.84
C LYS A 339 24.35 -27.38 11.31
N ASP A 340 24.22 -26.58 10.25
CA ASP A 340 25.33 -25.81 9.66
C ASP A 340 25.77 -24.62 10.54
N ARG A 341 26.79 -24.79 11.39
CA ARG A 341 27.32 -23.72 12.26
C ARG A 341 28.26 -22.73 11.55
N SER A 342 28.46 -22.84 10.24
CA SER A 342 29.34 -21.92 9.52
C SER A 342 28.77 -20.50 9.52
N PRO A 343 29.64 -19.46 9.48
CA PRO A 343 29.20 -18.07 9.42
C PRO A 343 28.44 -17.72 8.13
N ALA A 344 28.54 -18.56 7.09
CA ALA A 344 27.87 -18.39 5.80
C ALA A 344 26.61 -19.28 5.64
N ALA A 345 26.12 -19.89 6.73
CA ALA A 345 25.05 -20.87 6.66
C ALA A 345 23.76 -20.30 6.05
N TYR A 346 23.43 -19.04 6.34
CA TYR A 346 22.21 -18.41 5.85
C TYR A 346 22.34 -18.02 4.37
N GLU A 347 23.50 -17.49 3.98
CA GLU A 347 23.84 -17.14 2.61
C GLU A 347 23.75 -18.36 1.69
N LYS A 348 24.27 -19.52 2.11
CA LYS A 348 24.12 -20.78 1.34
C LYS A 348 22.66 -21.16 1.11
N VAL A 349 21.79 -20.95 2.11
CA VAL A 349 20.34 -21.20 1.96
C VAL A 349 19.76 -20.24 0.94
N VAL A 350 20.07 -18.95 1.05
CA VAL A 350 19.60 -17.92 0.11
C VAL A 350 20.08 -18.21 -1.32
N ASP A 351 21.37 -18.50 -1.53
CA ASP A 351 21.95 -18.80 -2.84
C ASP A 351 21.28 -20.02 -3.49
N ARG A 352 21.04 -21.09 -2.70
CA ARG A 352 20.31 -22.26 -3.16
C ARG A 352 18.88 -21.91 -3.59
N LEU A 353 18.19 -21.07 -2.81
CA LEU A 353 16.81 -20.65 -3.12
C LEU A 353 16.76 -19.77 -4.37
N LEU A 354 17.70 -18.84 -4.54
CA LEU A 354 17.82 -18.01 -5.73
C LEU A 354 18.16 -18.81 -7.00
N THR A 355 18.94 -19.89 -6.86
CA THR A 355 19.29 -20.80 -7.97
C THR A 355 18.13 -21.75 -8.34
N SER A 356 17.09 -21.85 -7.50
CA SER A 356 15.94 -22.73 -7.76
C SER A 356 15.08 -22.17 -8.90
N PRO A 357 14.61 -23.00 -9.86
CA PRO A 357 13.66 -22.55 -10.88
C PRO A 357 12.37 -21.94 -10.30
N ARG A 358 12.02 -22.32 -9.06
CA ARG A 358 10.86 -21.81 -8.32
C ARG A 358 10.99 -20.33 -7.96
N TYR A 359 12.22 -19.79 -7.91
CA TYR A 359 12.43 -18.36 -7.68
C TYR A 359 11.82 -17.53 -8.81
N GLY A 360 12.16 -17.85 -10.07
CA GLY A 360 11.59 -17.19 -11.24
C GLY A 360 10.09 -17.40 -11.38
N GLU A 361 9.56 -18.56 -11.01
CA GLU A 361 8.10 -18.80 -10.96
C GLU A 361 7.42 -17.87 -9.95
N ARG A 362 7.99 -17.73 -8.75
CA ARG A 362 7.45 -16.90 -7.67
C ARG A 362 7.51 -15.41 -8.01
N TRP A 363 8.69 -14.92 -8.39
CA TRP A 363 8.92 -13.50 -8.68
C TRP A 363 8.37 -13.08 -10.03
N GLY A 364 8.41 -13.97 -11.03
CA GLY A 364 7.76 -13.78 -12.31
C GLY A 364 6.26 -13.55 -12.16
N ARG A 365 5.57 -14.28 -11.27
CA ARG A 365 4.15 -14.03 -10.97
C ARG A 365 3.88 -12.61 -10.49
N HIS A 366 4.71 -12.05 -9.61
CA HIS A 366 4.56 -10.67 -9.15
C HIS A 366 4.71 -9.66 -10.30
N TRP A 367 5.64 -9.91 -11.23
CA TRP A 367 5.78 -9.09 -12.43
C TRP A 367 4.59 -9.22 -13.37
N LEU A 368 4.10 -10.45 -13.57
CA LEU A 368 2.93 -10.73 -14.41
C LEU A 368 1.66 -10.06 -13.86
N ASP A 369 1.52 -9.96 -12.54
CA ASP A 369 0.45 -9.16 -11.90
C ASP A 369 0.61 -7.67 -12.24
N VAL A 370 1.83 -7.12 -12.15
CA VAL A 370 2.13 -5.71 -12.47
C VAL A 370 1.77 -5.38 -13.91
N VAL A 371 2.14 -6.25 -14.86
CA VAL A 371 1.88 -6.02 -16.29
C VAL A 371 0.48 -6.44 -16.73
N ARG A 372 -0.38 -6.86 -15.79
CA ARG A 372 -1.77 -7.28 -16.04
C ARG A 372 -1.85 -8.42 -17.05
N TYR A 373 -0.94 -9.39 -16.91
CA TYR A 373 -0.89 -10.58 -17.76
C TYR A 373 -2.19 -11.40 -17.65
N ALA A 374 -2.66 -11.87 -18.80
CA ALA A 374 -3.80 -12.77 -18.91
C ALA A 374 -3.51 -13.82 -20.00
N GLU A 375 -3.98 -15.05 -19.79
CA GLU A 375 -3.91 -16.10 -20.82
C GLU A 375 -5.08 -16.04 -21.80
N ASP A 376 -6.13 -15.33 -21.42
CA ASP A 376 -7.32 -15.07 -22.21
C ASP A 376 -7.34 -13.65 -22.77
N ASP A 377 -8.00 -13.53 -23.90
CA ASP A 377 -8.31 -12.25 -24.49
C ASP A 377 -9.49 -11.62 -23.75
N VAL A 378 -9.40 -10.31 -23.49
CA VAL A 378 -10.50 -9.50 -22.95
C VAL A 378 -11.78 -9.62 -23.80
N ARG A 379 -11.69 -9.99 -25.08
CA ARG A 379 -12.82 -10.37 -25.94
C ARG A 379 -13.64 -11.56 -25.38
N GLY A 380 -13.09 -12.38 -24.49
CA GLY A 380 -13.79 -13.46 -23.79
C GLY A 380 -14.82 -12.96 -22.76
N LEU A 381 -14.77 -11.68 -22.37
CA LEU A 381 -15.76 -11.01 -21.52
C LEU A 381 -16.93 -10.41 -22.32
N ASP A 382 -17.00 -10.74 -23.61
CA ASP A 382 -17.97 -10.20 -24.54
C ASP A 382 -19.44 -10.48 -24.13
N PRO A 383 -20.29 -9.43 -24.04
CA PRO A 383 -21.73 -9.60 -23.84
C PRO A 383 -22.46 -10.29 -25.00
N LYS A 384 -21.82 -10.51 -26.17
CA LYS A 384 -22.38 -11.27 -27.31
C LYS A 384 -22.06 -12.79 -27.28
N GLY A 385 -21.50 -13.32 -26.19
CA GLY A 385 -21.39 -14.76 -25.97
C GLY A 385 -20.28 -15.47 -26.75
N ARG A 386 -19.18 -14.77 -27.07
CA ARG A 386 -18.04 -15.32 -27.83
C ARG A 386 -17.20 -16.40 -27.12
N GLY A 387 -17.41 -16.65 -25.82
CA GLY A 387 -16.78 -17.76 -25.08
C GLY A 387 -15.29 -17.56 -24.78
N TYR A 388 -14.63 -18.62 -24.30
CA TYR A 388 -13.20 -18.62 -23.94
C TYR A 388 -12.32 -18.41 -25.17
N MET A 389 -11.56 -17.32 -25.20
CA MET A 389 -10.68 -16.92 -26.30
C MET A 389 -9.23 -16.81 -25.80
N PRO A 390 -8.46 -17.91 -25.73
CA PRO A 390 -7.09 -17.86 -25.26
C PRO A 390 -6.20 -17.09 -26.23
N TRP A 391 -5.29 -16.28 -25.70
CA TRP A 391 -4.21 -15.68 -26.47
C TRP A 391 -3.25 -16.77 -26.93
N ASN A 392 -3.20 -17.01 -28.25
CA ASN A 392 -2.31 -18.03 -28.80
C ASN A 392 -0.85 -17.62 -28.57
N GLY A 393 -0.18 -18.31 -27.63
CA GLY A 393 1.19 -18.01 -27.23
C GLY A 393 1.35 -17.09 -26.03
N ALA A 394 0.29 -16.77 -25.27
CA ALA A 394 0.41 -15.96 -24.04
C ALA A 394 1.48 -16.49 -23.08
N TYR A 395 1.53 -17.82 -22.90
CA TYR A 395 2.48 -18.52 -22.06
C TYR A 395 3.95 -18.26 -22.44
N VAL A 396 4.24 -17.89 -23.68
CA VAL A 396 5.61 -17.62 -24.15
C VAL A 396 6.19 -16.41 -23.43
N TYR A 397 5.36 -15.39 -23.20
CA TYR A 397 5.76 -14.22 -22.40
C TYR A 397 5.94 -14.58 -20.93
N ARG A 398 5.00 -15.35 -20.34
CA ARG A 398 5.10 -15.85 -18.97
C ARG A 398 6.40 -16.63 -18.74
N ASP A 399 6.69 -17.59 -19.61
CA ASP A 399 7.86 -18.45 -19.51
C ASP A 399 9.16 -17.64 -19.75
N TRP A 400 9.12 -16.64 -20.64
CA TRP A 400 10.22 -15.70 -20.83
C TRP A 400 10.48 -14.85 -19.58
N VAL A 401 9.43 -14.33 -18.93
CA VAL A 401 9.56 -13.58 -17.66
C VAL A 401 10.18 -14.48 -16.59
N ILE A 402 9.68 -15.71 -16.42
CA ILE A 402 10.22 -16.68 -15.45
C ILE A 402 11.71 -16.94 -15.71
N THR A 403 12.08 -17.14 -16.98
CA THR A 403 13.47 -17.34 -17.39
C THR A 403 14.31 -16.11 -17.11
N ALA A 404 13.83 -14.90 -17.42
CA ALA A 404 14.55 -13.65 -17.17
C ALA A 404 14.86 -13.44 -15.68
N PHE A 405 13.95 -13.82 -14.77
CA PHE A 405 14.22 -13.79 -13.33
C PHE A 405 15.24 -14.84 -12.89
N ASN A 406 15.14 -16.08 -13.40
CA ASN A 406 16.07 -17.16 -13.06
C ASN A 406 17.49 -16.90 -13.59
N ASP A 407 17.62 -16.26 -14.75
CA ASP A 407 18.90 -15.92 -15.38
C ASP A 407 19.52 -14.62 -14.82
N ASP A 408 18.88 -13.98 -13.84
CA ASP A 408 19.26 -12.67 -13.29
C ASP A 408 19.46 -11.61 -14.39
N MET A 409 18.51 -11.55 -15.33
CA MET A 409 18.59 -10.62 -16.47
C MET A 409 18.69 -9.18 -15.94
N PRO A 410 19.68 -8.39 -16.39
CA PRO A 410 19.79 -7.00 -15.96
C PRO A 410 18.49 -6.24 -16.20
N TYR A 411 18.00 -5.55 -15.18
CA TYR A 411 16.71 -4.83 -15.24
C TYR A 411 16.59 -3.92 -16.46
N SER A 412 17.67 -3.24 -16.85
CA SER A 412 17.67 -2.36 -18.03
C SER A 412 17.53 -3.11 -19.37
N THR A 413 17.95 -4.37 -19.44
CA THR A 413 17.75 -5.26 -20.59
C THR A 413 16.31 -5.79 -20.57
N PHE A 414 15.85 -6.23 -19.40
CA PHE A 414 14.48 -6.74 -19.19
C PHE A 414 13.41 -5.72 -19.62
N ILE A 415 13.52 -4.47 -19.16
CA ILE A 415 12.58 -3.41 -19.57
C ILE A 415 12.69 -3.05 -21.05
N ARG A 416 13.92 -3.00 -21.61
CA ARG A 416 14.10 -2.72 -23.05
C ARG A 416 13.51 -3.81 -23.94
N ALA A 417 13.68 -5.08 -23.57
CA ALA A 417 13.08 -6.19 -24.30
C ALA A 417 11.56 -6.08 -24.36
N GLN A 418 10.93 -5.59 -23.28
CA GLN A 418 9.48 -5.44 -23.21
C GLN A 418 8.93 -4.24 -23.99
N LEU A 419 9.69 -3.14 -24.07
CA LEU A 419 9.28 -1.95 -24.81
C LEU A 419 9.65 -1.98 -26.30
N ALA A 420 10.76 -2.65 -26.64
CA ALA A 420 11.38 -2.55 -27.96
C ALA A 420 12.26 -3.77 -28.30
N GLY A 421 11.89 -4.97 -27.83
CA GLY A 421 12.65 -6.20 -28.06
C GLY A 421 12.88 -6.51 -29.55
N ASP A 422 11.95 -6.12 -30.41
CA ASP A 422 12.02 -6.19 -31.87
C ASP A 422 13.06 -5.25 -32.50
N LEU A 423 13.44 -4.18 -31.80
CA LEU A 423 14.46 -3.22 -32.21
C LEU A 423 15.85 -3.51 -31.63
N MET A 424 15.98 -4.54 -30.78
CA MET A 424 17.27 -4.92 -30.19
C MET A 424 18.22 -5.53 -31.22
N ASP A 425 19.50 -5.68 -30.84
CA ASP A 425 20.55 -6.27 -31.67
C ASP A 425 20.10 -7.61 -32.25
N PRO A 426 20.20 -7.82 -33.58
CA PRO A 426 19.74 -9.05 -34.25
C PRO A 426 20.28 -10.35 -33.63
N ARG A 427 21.44 -10.32 -32.98
CA ARG A 427 22.07 -11.49 -32.33
C ARG A 427 21.30 -11.99 -31.11
N ILE A 428 20.58 -11.10 -30.41
CA ILE A 428 19.79 -11.43 -29.22
C ILE A 428 18.30 -11.18 -29.42
N ARG A 429 17.92 -10.51 -30.52
CA ARG A 429 16.54 -10.10 -30.80
C ARG A 429 15.56 -11.25 -30.66
N GLU A 430 15.85 -12.41 -31.25
CA GLU A 430 14.96 -13.58 -31.19
C GLU A 430 14.67 -14.02 -29.75
N GLN A 431 15.67 -13.95 -28.87
CA GLN A 431 15.54 -14.25 -27.44
C GLN A 431 14.77 -13.17 -26.66
N MET A 432 14.78 -11.92 -27.15
CA MET A 432 14.14 -10.77 -26.49
C MET A 432 12.72 -10.50 -27.03
N LEU A 433 12.38 -11.00 -28.22
CA LEU A 433 11.07 -10.81 -28.86
C LEU A 433 9.89 -11.16 -27.95
N PRO A 434 9.91 -12.28 -27.17
CA PRO A 434 8.82 -12.58 -26.25
C PRO A 434 8.47 -11.44 -25.29
N GLY A 435 9.46 -10.65 -24.86
CA GLY A 435 9.23 -9.51 -23.97
C GLY A 435 8.23 -8.49 -24.54
N THR A 436 8.23 -8.26 -25.86
CA THR A 436 7.34 -7.28 -26.52
C THR A 436 5.84 -7.58 -26.31
N ALA A 437 5.51 -8.80 -25.89
CA ALA A 437 4.16 -9.18 -25.52
C ALA A 437 3.57 -8.33 -24.38
N MET A 438 4.38 -7.68 -23.54
CA MET A 438 3.89 -6.70 -22.56
C MET A 438 2.99 -5.63 -23.20
N LEU A 439 3.30 -5.18 -24.42
CA LEU A 439 2.49 -4.23 -25.19
C LEU A 439 1.55 -4.90 -26.20
N GLY A 440 1.82 -6.16 -26.54
CA GLY A 440 1.09 -6.96 -27.54
C GLY A 440 -0.14 -7.69 -26.98
N GLN A 441 -0.13 -8.07 -25.71
CA GLN A 441 -1.21 -8.81 -25.04
C GLN A 441 -2.19 -7.89 -24.28
N GLY A 442 -2.11 -6.58 -24.49
CA GLY A 442 -3.10 -5.64 -23.95
C GLY A 442 -4.51 -5.88 -24.51
N PRO A 443 -5.54 -5.25 -23.94
CA PRO A 443 -6.89 -5.33 -24.49
C PRO A 443 -6.93 -4.75 -25.91
N TRP A 444 -7.51 -5.50 -26.83
CA TRP A 444 -7.78 -5.07 -28.20
C TRP A 444 -9.28 -4.94 -28.39
N VAL A 445 -9.73 -3.75 -28.83
CA VAL A 445 -11.16 -3.37 -28.83
C VAL A 445 -11.70 -3.18 -30.25
N TRP A 446 -10.97 -3.65 -31.27
CA TRP A 446 -11.47 -3.76 -32.64
C TRP A 446 -12.73 -4.63 -32.63
N ASP A 447 -13.88 -4.05 -32.98
CA ASP A 447 -15.24 -4.64 -32.96
C ASP A 447 -16.12 -4.38 -31.70
N GLN A 448 -15.55 -3.80 -30.64
CA GLN A 448 -16.30 -3.44 -29.42
C GLN A 448 -16.59 -1.94 -29.29
N ALA A 449 -15.88 -1.12 -30.06
CA ALA A 449 -16.07 0.32 -30.13
C ALA A 449 -15.96 0.84 -31.56
N GLU A 450 -16.41 2.08 -31.78
CA GLU A 450 -16.11 2.82 -33.01
C GLU A 450 -14.58 2.84 -33.23
N PRO A 451 -14.06 2.49 -34.42
CA PRO A 451 -12.61 2.28 -34.63
C PRO A 451 -11.69 3.40 -34.14
N VAL A 452 -12.15 4.66 -34.21
CA VAL A 452 -11.38 5.81 -33.71
C VAL A 452 -11.28 5.79 -32.18
N GLN A 453 -12.40 5.52 -31.51
CA GLN A 453 -12.44 5.40 -30.05
C GLN A 453 -11.63 4.20 -29.59
N GLY A 454 -11.81 3.04 -30.25
CA GLY A 454 -11.07 1.82 -29.90
C GLY A 454 -9.56 2.03 -29.92
N ARG A 455 -9.02 2.60 -31.01
CA ARG A 455 -7.59 2.93 -31.10
C ARG A 455 -7.12 3.90 -30.00
N ALA A 456 -7.97 4.86 -29.60
CA ALA A 456 -7.62 5.78 -28.54
C ALA A 456 -7.55 5.07 -27.18
N ASP A 457 -8.47 4.14 -26.91
CA ASP A 457 -8.52 3.36 -25.68
C ASP A 457 -7.34 2.38 -25.59
N GLU A 458 -6.99 1.69 -26.69
CA GLU A 458 -5.81 0.81 -26.73
C GLU A 458 -4.49 1.56 -26.51
N ARG A 459 -4.39 2.80 -26.98
CA ARG A 459 -3.21 3.65 -26.73
C ARG A 459 -3.17 4.12 -25.27
N ASN A 460 -4.32 4.49 -24.72
CA ASN A 460 -4.44 4.83 -23.30
C ASN A 460 -4.01 3.66 -22.41
N GLU A 461 -4.40 2.43 -22.75
CA GLU A 461 -3.99 1.24 -22.00
C GLU A 461 -2.47 1.00 -22.01
N ARG A 462 -1.81 1.27 -23.14
CA ARG A 462 -0.33 1.21 -23.22
C ARG A 462 0.34 2.30 -22.39
N VAL A 463 -0.19 3.52 -22.45
CA VAL A 463 0.28 4.62 -21.60
C VAL A 463 0.13 4.23 -20.13
N ASP A 464 -1.05 3.78 -19.72
CA ASP A 464 -1.31 3.41 -18.33
C ASP A 464 -0.41 2.29 -17.86
N MET A 465 -0.26 1.22 -18.66
CA MET A 465 0.63 0.12 -18.30
C MET A 465 2.06 0.59 -18.11
N VAL A 466 2.61 1.26 -19.12
CA VAL A 466 4.02 1.68 -19.06
C VAL A 466 4.25 2.66 -17.91
N THR A 467 3.37 3.63 -17.70
CA THR A 467 3.62 4.66 -16.68
C THR A 467 3.30 4.16 -15.27
N ARG A 468 2.20 3.43 -15.09
CA ARG A 468 1.81 2.92 -13.78
C ARG A 468 2.69 1.74 -13.38
N GLY A 469 2.94 0.81 -14.29
CA GLY A 469 3.74 -0.40 -14.05
C GLY A 469 5.23 -0.11 -13.89
N LEU A 470 5.81 0.81 -14.67
CA LEU A 470 7.26 1.06 -14.64
C LEU A 470 7.65 2.30 -13.82
N LEU A 471 6.85 3.37 -13.86
CA LEU A 471 7.19 4.63 -13.21
C LEU A 471 6.46 4.81 -11.87
N GLY A 472 5.43 4.00 -11.59
CA GLY A 472 4.55 4.21 -10.44
C GLY A 472 3.69 5.48 -10.55
N LEU A 473 3.47 5.99 -11.77
CA LEU A 473 2.75 7.24 -12.03
C LEU A 473 1.47 7.00 -12.84
N THR A 474 0.38 7.65 -12.43
CA THR A 474 -0.94 7.55 -13.08
C THR A 474 -1.09 8.52 -14.26
N VAL A 475 -0.13 8.54 -15.19
CA VAL A 475 -0.11 9.48 -16.34
C VAL A 475 -1.39 9.39 -17.18
N ALA A 476 -2.04 8.21 -17.26
CA ALA A 476 -3.30 8.03 -17.98
C ALA A 476 -4.44 8.93 -17.46
N CYS A 477 -4.40 9.36 -16.19
CA CYS A 477 -5.35 10.35 -15.67
C CYS A 477 -5.24 11.71 -16.38
N ALA A 478 -4.11 11.99 -17.03
CA ALA A 478 -3.91 13.21 -17.79
C ALA A 478 -4.56 13.20 -19.20
N ARG A 479 -5.33 12.15 -19.54
CA ARG A 479 -6.03 12.02 -20.83
C ARG A 479 -6.99 13.18 -21.09
N CYS A 480 -7.80 13.54 -20.10
CA CYS A 480 -8.89 14.52 -20.25
C CYS A 480 -8.50 15.92 -19.77
N HIS A 481 -7.55 16.03 -18.85
CA HIS A 481 -7.06 17.29 -18.27
C HIS A 481 -5.62 17.09 -17.77
N ASN A 482 -4.88 18.14 -17.39
CA ASN A 482 -3.57 17.94 -16.76
C ASN A 482 -3.70 17.13 -15.46
N HIS A 483 -2.70 16.30 -15.12
CA HIS A 483 -2.79 15.42 -13.96
C HIS A 483 -3.14 16.17 -12.66
N LYS A 484 -4.00 15.58 -11.84
CA LYS A 484 -4.60 16.25 -10.67
C LYS A 484 -3.59 16.58 -9.58
N TYR A 485 -2.60 15.70 -9.39
CA TYR A 485 -1.67 15.77 -8.25
C TYR A 485 -0.21 15.88 -8.68
N ASP A 486 0.12 15.40 -9.87
CA ASP A 486 1.50 15.27 -10.33
C ASP A 486 1.78 16.32 -11.42
N PRO A 487 3.04 16.77 -11.56
CA PRO A 487 3.45 17.71 -12.59
C PRO A 487 3.48 17.08 -13.99
N ILE A 488 2.34 16.58 -14.46
CA ILE A 488 2.18 15.89 -15.73
C ILE A 488 1.11 16.62 -16.51
N LEU A 489 1.49 17.25 -17.62
CA LEU A 489 0.57 17.99 -18.46
C LEU A 489 -0.14 17.03 -19.42
N GLN A 490 -1.37 17.38 -19.82
CA GLN A 490 -2.13 16.65 -20.83
C GLN A 490 -1.35 16.57 -22.15
N LYS A 491 -0.58 17.60 -22.49
CA LYS A 491 0.31 17.58 -23.67
C LYS A 491 1.36 16.47 -23.58
N ASP A 492 1.88 16.19 -22.37
CA ASP A 492 2.91 15.17 -22.17
C ASP A 492 2.29 13.76 -22.28
N TYR A 493 1.05 13.60 -21.78
CA TYR A 493 0.24 12.41 -22.05
C TYR A 493 0.07 12.18 -23.56
N TYR A 494 -0.36 13.20 -24.32
CA TYR A 494 -0.57 13.05 -25.76
C TYR A 494 0.74 12.87 -26.55
N ALA A 495 1.87 13.41 -26.06
CA ALA A 495 3.19 13.10 -26.62
C ALA A 495 3.53 11.61 -26.46
N LEU A 496 3.24 11.02 -25.29
CA LEU A 496 3.41 9.58 -25.06
C LEU A 496 2.46 8.74 -25.92
N VAL A 497 1.20 9.17 -26.06
CA VAL A 497 0.24 8.55 -26.99
C VAL A 497 0.79 8.55 -28.42
N GLY A 498 1.46 9.62 -28.86
CA GLY A 498 2.10 9.69 -30.17
C GLY A 498 3.18 8.62 -30.39
N VAL A 499 3.96 8.29 -29.34
CA VAL A 499 4.93 7.19 -29.37
C VAL A 499 4.20 5.85 -29.60
N PHE A 500 3.19 5.54 -28.80
CA PHE A 500 2.44 4.27 -28.94
C PHE A 500 1.58 4.22 -30.20
N ALA A 501 1.15 5.36 -30.73
CA ALA A 501 0.47 5.44 -32.02
C ALA A 501 1.36 5.00 -33.20
N SER A 502 2.69 4.98 -33.00
CA SER A 502 3.68 4.53 -33.98
C SER A 502 4.01 3.04 -33.86
N THR A 503 3.31 2.29 -32.99
CA THR A 503 3.46 0.84 -32.82
C THR A 503 2.43 0.08 -33.65
N THR A 504 2.77 -1.16 -34.04
CA THR A 504 1.86 -2.05 -34.78
C THR A 504 1.86 -3.43 -34.15
N TYR A 505 0.72 -4.12 -34.20
CA TYR A 505 0.66 -5.52 -33.82
C TYR A 505 1.36 -6.36 -34.89
N LYS A 506 2.21 -7.29 -34.44
CA LYS A 506 2.90 -8.22 -35.32
C LYS A 506 3.06 -9.56 -34.64
N GLU A 507 2.63 -10.60 -35.34
CA GLU A 507 2.88 -11.98 -34.92
C GLU A 507 4.25 -12.43 -35.44
N TYR A 508 5.00 -13.09 -34.56
CA TYR A 508 6.28 -13.67 -34.89
C TYR A 508 6.17 -15.19 -34.83
N PRO A 509 6.62 -15.91 -35.89
CA PRO A 509 6.65 -17.35 -35.82
C PRO A 509 7.64 -17.81 -34.75
N ARG A 510 7.26 -18.80 -33.95
CA ARG A 510 8.18 -19.41 -32.96
C ARG A 510 9.10 -20.47 -33.56
N ALA A 511 8.77 -20.94 -34.75
CA ALA A 511 9.57 -21.91 -35.46
C ALA A 511 10.66 -21.18 -36.25
N SER A 512 11.77 -21.87 -36.51
CA SER A 512 12.84 -21.33 -37.34
C SER A 512 12.33 -20.89 -38.71
N THR A 513 12.98 -19.89 -39.32
CA THR A 513 12.63 -19.43 -40.67
C THR A 513 12.55 -20.56 -41.67
N ALA A 514 13.44 -21.56 -41.57
CA ALA A 514 13.43 -22.74 -42.43
C ALA A 514 12.15 -23.58 -42.24
N THR A 515 11.74 -23.80 -41.00
CA THR A 515 10.49 -24.51 -40.68
C THR A 515 9.28 -23.76 -41.20
N VAL A 516 9.24 -22.44 -41.03
CA VAL A 516 8.14 -21.58 -41.52
C VAL A 516 8.04 -21.63 -43.04
N MET A 517 9.17 -21.51 -43.76
CA MET A 517 9.20 -21.60 -45.22
C MET A 517 8.75 -22.97 -45.73
N ALA A 518 9.18 -24.05 -45.07
CA ALA A 518 8.77 -25.41 -45.43
C ALA A 518 7.26 -25.61 -45.21
N TRP A 519 6.72 -25.10 -44.09
CA TRP A 519 5.29 -25.14 -43.80
C TRP A 519 4.48 -24.32 -44.81
N GLN A 520 4.90 -23.10 -45.11
CA GLN A 520 4.20 -22.23 -46.06
C GLN A 520 4.12 -22.86 -47.45
N LYS A 521 5.22 -23.45 -47.94
CA LYS A 521 5.24 -24.18 -49.20
C LYS A 521 4.19 -25.30 -49.23
N LYS A 522 4.08 -26.07 -48.14
CA LYS A 522 3.08 -27.13 -48.02
C LYS A 522 1.66 -26.59 -47.94
N GLN A 523 1.46 -25.45 -47.28
CA GLN A 523 0.17 -24.78 -47.20
C GLN A 523 -0.29 -24.25 -48.55
N ASP A 524 0.63 -23.70 -49.36
CA ASP A 524 0.36 -23.24 -50.71
C ASP A 524 -0.04 -24.42 -51.63
N GLU A 525 0.70 -25.54 -51.56
CA GLU A 525 0.37 -26.80 -52.25
C GLU A 525 -1.02 -27.32 -51.86
N LEU A 526 -1.34 -27.33 -50.57
CA LEU A 526 -2.64 -27.77 -50.06
C LEU A 526 -3.77 -26.85 -50.54
N THR A 527 -3.58 -25.54 -50.48
CA THR A 527 -4.57 -24.54 -50.90
C THR A 527 -4.88 -24.68 -52.40
N ALA A 528 -3.85 -24.97 -53.21
CA ALA A 528 -4.03 -25.25 -54.64
C ALA A 528 -4.85 -26.53 -54.87
N LEU A 529 -4.52 -27.63 -54.18
CA LEU A 529 -5.26 -28.89 -54.26
C LEU A 529 -6.73 -28.75 -53.80
N GLU A 530 -6.97 -28.01 -52.72
CA GLU A 530 -8.33 -27.73 -52.26
C GLU A 530 -9.14 -26.93 -53.29
N LYS A 531 -8.50 -25.98 -53.99
CA LYS A 531 -9.14 -25.23 -55.07
C LYS A 531 -9.50 -26.15 -56.23
N GLU A 532 -8.60 -27.04 -56.63
CA GLU A 532 -8.87 -28.04 -57.68
C GLU A 532 -10.01 -28.96 -57.27
N LEU A 533 -10.01 -29.46 -56.02
CA LEU A 533 -11.08 -30.31 -55.49
C LEU A 533 -12.44 -29.59 -55.47
N ARG A 534 -12.47 -28.31 -55.08
CA ARG A 534 -13.71 -27.50 -55.11
C ARG A 534 -14.23 -27.35 -56.54
N ASN A 535 -13.36 -27.03 -57.49
CA ASN A 535 -13.73 -26.90 -58.89
C ASN A 535 -14.26 -28.23 -59.45
N PHE A 536 -13.57 -29.34 -59.18
CA PHE A 536 -14.00 -30.68 -59.59
C PHE A 536 -15.40 -31.01 -59.05
N LYS A 537 -15.63 -30.82 -57.74
CA LYS A 537 -16.95 -31.05 -57.13
C LYS A 537 -18.05 -30.18 -57.73
N GLN A 538 -17.74 -28.93 -58.07
CA GLN A 538 -18.69 -28.02 -58.70
C GLN A 538 -19.04 -28.48 -60.12
N THR A 539 -18.05 -28.86 -60.91
CA THR A 539 -18.25 -29.37 -62.28
C THR A 539 -19.05 -30.67 -62.28
N GLU A 540 -18.67 -31.65 -61.47
CA GLU A 540 -19.41 -32.91 -61.31
C GLU A 540 -20.86 -32.65 -60.86
N GLY A 541 -21.05 -31.74 -59.90
CA GLY A 541 -22.39 -31.36 -59.43
C GLY A 541 -23.26 -30.76 -60.53
N GLN A 542 -22.68 -29.93 -61.40
CA GLN A 542 -23.39 -29.37 -62.57
C GLN A 542 -23.73 -30.43 -63.61
N GLN A 543 -22.77 -31.30 -63.94
CA GLN A 543 -22.98 -32.39 -64.91
C GLN A 543 -24.03 -33.39 -64.43
N LEU A 544 -24.01 -33.78 -63.15
CA LEU A 544 -25.03 -34.64 -62.58
C LEU A 544 -26.40 -33.96 -62.59
N ALA A 545 -26.48 -32.66 -62.27
CA ALA A 545 -27.74 -31.93 -62.34
C ALA A 545 -28.31 -31.88 -63.77
N GLU A 546 -27.46 -31.76 -64.80
CA GLU A 546 -27.88 -31.82 -66.21
C GLU A 546 -28.36 -33.22 -66.63
N VAL A 547 -27.74 -34.28 -66.11
CA VAL A 547 -28.13 -35.67 -66.43
C VAL A 547 -29.46 -36.08 -65.77
N TYR A 548 -29.76 -35.53 -64.59
CA TYR A 548 -30.98 -35.86 -63.83
C TYR A 548 -32.12 -34.84 -63.97
N ALA A 549 -31.93 -33.77 -64.74
CA ALA A 549 -32.98 -32.83 -65.15
C ALA A 549 -33.68 -33.31 -66.43
#